data_AF-A0A959NW78-F1
#
_entry.id   AF-A0A959NW78-F1
#
_cell.length_a   1.000
_cell.length_b   1.000
_cell.length_c   1.000
_cell.angle_alpha   90.00
_cell.angle_beta   90.00
_cell.angle_gamma   90.00
#
_symmetry.space_group_name_H-M   'P 1'
#
loop_
_entity.id
_entity.type
_entity.pdbx_description
1 polymer ?
#
loop_
_entity_poly.entity_id
_entity_poly.type
_entity_poly.pdbx_seq_one_letter_code
_entity_poly.pdbx_strand_id
1 'polypeptide(L)' 'MMTCNSCEREFDSDNMRWFGDDPYCEDCFFDSFTFCSRCEETIDREYVRYNSSDEAMCSDCY' A
#
# COMPACT_ATOMS: atom_id res chain seq x y z
N MET A 1 8.08 3.93 -17.88
CA MET A 1 8.81 4.46 -16.71
C MET A 1 7.89 5.41 -15.99
N MET A 2 7.82 5.27 -14.67
CA MET A 2 7.01 6.09 -13.76
C MET A 2 7.93 6.67 -12.68
N THR A 3 7.54 7.78 -12.07
CA THR A 3 8.27 8.41 -10.96
C THR A 3 7.56 8.10 -9.65
N CYS A 4 8.29 7.59 -8.66
CA CYS A 4 7.71 7.27 -7.36
C CYS A 4 7.44 8.55 -6.57
N ASN A 5 6.21 8.71 -6.05
CA ASN A 5 5.81 9.89 -5.29
C ASN A 5 6.58 10.06 -3.96
N SER A 6 7.10 8.97 -3.40
CA SER A 6 7.85 8.98 -2.12
C SER A 6 9.34 9.24 -2.28
N CYS A 7 10.02 8.49 -3.16
CA CYS A 7 11.49 8.57 -3.29
C CYS A 7 11.98 9.30 -4.53
N GLU A 8 11.08 9.82 -5.37
CA GLU A 8 11.35 10.56 -6.61
C GLU A 8 12.19 9.80 -7.65
N ARG A 9 12.45 8.50 -7.44
CA ARG A 9 13.18 7.64 -8.38
C ARG A 9 12.26 7.16 -9.50
N GLU A 10 12.83 7.04 -10.70
CA GLU A 10 12.18 6.35 -11.80
C GLU A 10 12.23 4.83 -11.59
N PHE A 11 11.13 4.15 -11.93
CA PHE A 11 11.03 2.70 -11.83
C PHE A 11 10.18 2.13 -12.98
N ASP A 12 10.29 0.81 -13.16
CA ASP A 12 9.48 0.09 -14.14
C ASP A 12 8.01 0.03 -13.69
N SER A 13 7.09 0.32 -14.62
CA SER A 13 5.66 0.31 -14.37
C SER A 13 5.10 -1.08 -14.04
N ASP A 14 5.83 -2.16 -14.32
CA ASP A 14 5.38 -3.54 -14.11
C ASP A 14 5.08 -3.86 -12.63
N ASN A 15 5.80 -3.23 -11.69
CA ASN A 15 5.61 -3.42 -10.24
C ASN A 15 5.09 -2.15 -9.54
N MET A 16 4.35 -1.33 -10.28
CA MET A 16 3.76 -0.11 -9.74
C MET A 16 2.60 -0.41 -8.79
N ARG A 17 2.56 0.32 -7.67
CA ARG A 17 1.45 0.33 -6.72
C ARG A 17 0.86 1.73 -6.64
N TRP A 18 -0.45 1.82 -6.45
CA TRP A 18 -1.17 3.10 -6.39
C TRP A 18 -1.77 3.32 -5.01
N PHE A 19 -1.66 4.55 -4.52
CA PHE A 19 -2.44 5.01 -3.38
C PHE A 19 -3.16 6.30 -3.79
N GLY A 20 -4.49 6.24 -3.90
CA GLY A 20 -5.26 7.29 -4.56
C GLY A 20 -4.80 7.47 -6.01
N ASP A 21 -4.43 8.70 -6.36
CA ASP A 21 -3.92 9.07 -7.69
C ASP A 21 -2.38 9.07 -7.78
N ASP A 22 -1.68 8.71 -6.69
CA ASP A 22 -0.22 8.79 -6.61
C ASP A 22 0.45 7.42 -6.86
N PRO A 23 1.43 7.35 -7.77
CA PRO A 23 2.18 6.13 -8.06
C PRO A 23 3.37 5.95 -7.11
N TYR A 24 3.58 4.72 -6.65
CA TYR A 24 4.69 4.33 -5.78
C TYR A 24 5.42 3.13 -6.37
N CYS A 25 6.75 3.11 -6.21
CA CYS A 25 7.51 1.89 -6.39
C CYS A 25 7.16 0.90 -5.28
N GLU A 26 7.30 -0.40 -5.55
CA GLU A 26 6.90 -1.46 -4.63
C GLU A 26 7.46 -1.28 -3.21
N ASP A 27 8.75 -0.98 -3.09
CA ASP A 27 9.41 -0.77 -1.79
C ASP A 27 8.77 0.37 -0.99
N CYS A 28 8.60 1.55 -1.61
CA CYS A 28 8.02 2.71 -0.95
C CYS A 28 6.54 2.49 -0.63
N PHE A 29 5.82 1.78 -1.48
CA PHE A 29 4.44 1.44 -1.21
C PHE A 29 4.33 0.57 0.03
N PHE A 30 5.11 -0.51 0.12
CA PHE A 30 5.04 -1.42 1.27
C PHE A 30 5.75 -0.90 2.52
N ASP A 31 6.47 0.23 2.45
CA ASP A 31 6.98 0.91 3.65
C ASP A 31 5.86 1.67 4.38
N SER A 32 4.98 2.35 3.64
CA SER A 32 3.91 3.21 4.19
C SER A 32 2.52 2.58 4.15
N PHE A 33 2.27 1.66 3.22
CA PHE A 33 0.95 1.09 2.96
C PHE A 33 0.96 -0.45 3.04
N THR A 34 -0.24 -1.02 3.09
CA THR A 34 -0.49 -2.45 2.98
C THR A 34 -1.87 -2.66 2.36
N PHE A 35 -2.25 -3.91 2.09
CA PHE A 35 -3.59 -4.25 1.65
C PHE A 35 -4.41 -4.85 2.79
N CYS A 36 -5.71 -4.59 2.79
CA CYS A 36 -6.63 -5.34 3.62
C CYS A 36 -6.71 -6.80 3.14
N SER A 37 -6.46 -7.77 4.01
CA SER A 37 -6.56 -9.19 3.65
C SER A 37 -7.98 -9.66 3.31
N ARG A 38 -9.00 -8.81 3.51
CA ARG A 38 -10.41 -9.13 3.25
C ARG A 38 -10.99 -8.46 2.00
N CYS A 39 -10.75 -7.17 1.81
CA CYS A 39 -11.31 -6.41 0.69
C CYS A 39 -10.28 -5.92 -0.31
N GLU A 40 -8.99 -6.20 -0.08
CA GLU A 40 -7.87 -5.82 -0.96
C GLU A 40 -7.68 -4.30 -1.15
N GLU A 41 -8.43 -3.47 -0.41
CA GLU A 41 -8.24 -2.02 -0.36
C GLU A 41 -6.88 -1.67 0.25
N THR A 42 -6.26 -0.61 -0.27
CA THR A 42 -5.02 -0.07 0.29
C THR A 42 -5.29 0.62 1.63
N ILE A 43 -4.44 0.34 2.61
CA ILE A 43 -4.49 0.91 3.96
C ILE A 43 -3.16 1.61 4.22
N ASP A 44 -3.21 2.83 4.76
CA ASP A 44 -2.05 3.40 5.44
C ASP A 44 -1.72 2.55 6.67
N ARG A 45 -0.45 2.16 6.80
CA ARG A 45 0.02 1.35 7.93
C ARG A 45 -0.19 2.06 9.26
N GLU A 46 -0.35 3.38 9.29
CA GLU A 46 -0.73 4.09 10.51
C GLU A 46 -2.17 3.76 10.99
N TYR A 47 -3.05 3.32 10.08
CA TYR A 47 -4.45 2.96 10.37
C TYR A 47 -4.74 1.46 10.31
N VAL A 48 -3.75 0.62 10.02
CA VAL A 48 -3.95 -0.83 9.93
C VAL A 48 -4.33 -1.42 11.29
N ARG A 49 -5.26 -2.37 11.29
CA ARG A 49 -5.56 -3.21 12.45
C ARG A 49 -5.20 -4.66 12.15
N TYR A 50 -4.71 -5.38 13.15
CA TYR A 50 -4.44 -6.81 13.03
C TYR A 50 -5.50 -7.60 13.79
N ASN A 51 -6.13 -8.57 13.11
CA ASN A 51 -7.09 -9.46 13.76
C ASN A 51 -6.38 -10.56 14.59
N SER A 52 -7.14 -11.48 15.19
CA SER A 52 -6.56 -12.57 16.00
C SER A 52 -5.67 -13.55 15.23
N SER A 53 -5.71 -13.51 13.89
CA SER A 53 -4.90 -14.31 12.98
C SER A 53 -3.70 -13.54 12.41
N ASP A 54 -3.41 -12.33 12.93
CA ASP A 54 -2.34 -11.44 12.46
C ASP A 54 -2.53 -10.94 11.01
N GLU A 55 -3.78 -10.89 10.53
CA GLU A 55 -4.10 -10.39 9.20
C GLU A 55 -4.40 -8.88 9.22
N ALA A 56 -3.89 -8.14 8.25
CA ALA A 56 -4.09 -6.70 8.11
C ALA A 56 -5.52 -6.37 7.67
N MET A 57 -6.21 -5.54 8.46
CA MET A 57 -7.62 -5.17 8.28
C MET A 57 -7.76 -3.66 8.18
N CYS A 58 -8.59 -3.20 7.24
CA CYS A 58 -9.04 -1.81 7.20
C CYS A 58 -10.09 -1.56 8.30
N SER A 59 -10.40 -0.29 8.56
CA SER A 59 -11.41 0.11 9.56
C SER A 59 -12.78 -0.53 9.34
N ASP A 60 -13.15 -0.78 8.09
CA ASP A 60 -14.48 -1.25 7.71
C ASP A 60 -14.59 -2.78 7.79
N CYS A 61 -13.46 -3.48 7.70
CA CYS A 61 -13.39 -4.95 7.71
C CYS A 61 -13.08 -5.55 9.08
N TYR A 62 -12.55 -4.75 10.02
CA TYR A 62 -12.22 -5.15 11.40
C TYR A 62 -13.45 -5.14 12.31
#